data_AF-A0A970WFB6-F1
#
_entry.id   AF-A0A970WFB6-F1
#
_cell.length_a   1.000
_cell.length_b   1.000
_cell.length_c   1.000
_cell.angle_alpha   90.00
_cell.angle_beta   90.00
_cell.angle_gamma   90.00
#
_symmetry.space_group_name_H-M   'P 1'
#
loop_
_entity.id
_entity.type
_entity.pdbx_description
1 polymer ?
#
loop_
_entity_poly.entity_id
_entity_poly.type
_entity_poly.pdbx_seq_one_letter_code
_entity_poly.pdbx_strand_id
1 'polypeptide(L)'
;MTDVETQPTGDPETTPAPSRPGRRWIRLIHASAWIALVGYGVLLLQRAQIRHQLSAGEPGMQLADLVRIREWALDLASMTVKTGLCFGLLGFLVAVALAGDDRPRRWAAWLGRAFLWLLPGVGLTVLLALTETGRLPGSISATLSLGAYLIGIWIGRTAWRGPWALLRLLPTFALLALLPVTAVAAVAFLMIETEPFAFQPARVTPAEKRRLTEILKELPVLSDGSRLLRLSEDDANAMLTMAIAQVLPEAKGRVRLQENLVLADLSIPVSKADPPSRYVNAHVEWHVAIEGGELDIRWQSCRVGRTAIPSFVLGAGVRQARAIAFQDADLNRLLNAVGSLRVKPGSAEAVLVSRGVVSDIVPSLMARLGRDSKVTARTRGYYQHLVRQSEEMPKDERFERLIATAFQLAKERSSQNDPALENRAAVLALAILLGHHRVENLVGPVTDPDSRRLARRYLRNVTLRGRNDWCRHYFVSAALALVSNEKLTDQAGLFKEESDSAEGGSGFSFSDLLADRVGTTFALAATRDRQAALKMQDRLAGGFDLALIFPEAADLPEGIPDAELQSEYGGAGGERYQAMIAEIERRLATCAGLTGP
;
A
#
# COMPACT_ATOMS: atom_id res chain seq x y z
N MET A 1 -97.39 -22.99 48.38
CA MET A 1 -98.43 -21.97 48.09
C MET A 1 -97.84 -20.65 48.52
N THR A 2 -97.66 -19.63 47.70
CA THR A 2 -98.08 -19.35 46.31
C THR A 2 -97.35 -18.06 45.94
N ASP A 3 -96.96 -17.93 44.67
CA ASP A 3 -96.29 -16.77 44.08
C ASP A 3 -97.04 -15.43 44.19
N VAL A 4 -96.30 -14.38 43.81
CA VAL A 4 -96.64 -13.29 42.86
C VAL A 4 -96.30 -11.93 43.49
N GLU A 5 -95.10 -11.39 43.25
CA GLU A 5 -94.68 -10.57 42.09
C GLU A 5 -95.05 -9.08 42.26
N THR A 6 -94.03 -8.22 42.34
CA THR A 6 -93.92 -6.92 41.63
C THR A 6 -92.61 -6.22 41.97
N GLN A 7 -91.72 -6.12 40.98
CA GLN A 7 -90.73 -5.06 40.78
C GLN A 7 -91.37 -3.91 39.98
N PRO A 8 -90.72 -2.76 39.68
CA PRO A 8 -89.54 -2.11 40.28
C PRO A 8 -89.73 -0.57 40.47
N THR A 9 -88.81 0.12 41.14
CA THR A 9 -88.36 1.49 40.78
C THR A 9 -87.14 1.87 41.64
N GLY A 10 -86.08 2.38 41.00
CA GLY A 10 -84.93 2.98 41.68
C GLY A 10 -83.60 2.68 41.01
N ASP A 11 -83.14 3.56 40.13
CA ASP A 11 -81.75 3.63 39.65
C ASP A 11 -80.78 3.87 40.83
N PRO A 12 -79.54 3.35 40.73
CA PRO A 12 -78.41 4.16 41.15
C PRO A 12 -77.29 4.20 40.09
N GLU A 13 -76.92 5.44 39.76
CA GLU A 13 -75.58 5.94 39.45
C GLU A 13 -74.61 5.04 38.66
N THR A 14 -74.41 5.41 37.39
CA THR A 14 -73.27 5.00 36.57
C THR A 14 -71.98 5.68 37.03
N THR A 15 -71.23 5.04 37.95
CA THR A 15 -69.82 5.37 38.18
C THR A 15 -68.96 5.02 36.95
N PRO A 16 -68.17 5.94 36.36
CA PRO A 16 -67.26 5.60 35.27
C PRO A 16 -66.07 4.80 35.83
N ALA A 17 -65.80 3.64 35.22
CA ALA A 17 -64.66 2.80 35.56
C ALA A 17 -63.33 3.58 35.49
N PRO A 18 -62.41 3.45 36.47
CA PRO A 18 -61.15 4.16 36.45
C PRO A 18 -60.31 3.74 35.24
N SER A 19 -60.01 4.70 34.37
CA SER A 19 -59.11 4.49 33.23
C SER A 19 -57.75 4.01 33.74
N ARG A 20 -57.35 2.77 33.38
CA ARG A 20 -56.05 2.19 33.78
C ARG A 20 -54.91 3.09 33.28
N PRO A 21 -54.11 3.73 34.15
CA PRO A 21 -53.07 4.68 33.75
C PRO A 21 -51.96 4.05 32.89
N GLY A 22 -51.81 2.71 32.88
CA GLY A 22 -50.79 2.02 32.08
C GLY A 22 -50.95 2.11 30.55
N ARG A 23 -52.17 2.24 30.00
CA ARG A 23 -52.37 2.21 28.52
C ARG A 23 -52.00 3.49 27.78
N ARG A 24 -51.93 4.64 28.48
CA ARG A 24 -51.49 5.91 27.87
C ARG A 24 -49.97 5.96 27.75
N TRP A 25 -49.25 5.52 28.78
CA TRP A 25 -47.79 5.45 28.79
C TRP A 25 -47.24 4.47 27.75
N ILE A 26 -47.84 3.29 27.59
CA ILE A 26 -47.44 2.32 26.56
C ILE A 26 -47.62 2.88 25.14
N ARG A 27 -48.71 3.61 24.89
CA ARG A 27 -48.97 4.26 23.59
C ARG A 27 -47.98 5.39 23.29
N LEU A 28 -47.60 6.17 24.29
CA LEU A 28 -46.55 7.19 24.17
C LEU A 28 -45.20 6.57 23.86
N ILE A 29 -44.82 5.49 24.55
CA ILE A 29 -43.56 4.75 24.30
C ILE A 29 -43.51 4.20 22.87
N HIS A 30 -44.60 3.62 22.36
CA HIS A 30 -44.66 3.14 20.98
C HIS A 30 -44.55 4.28 19.96
N ALA A 31 -45.27 5.39 20.16
CA ALA A 31 -45.21 6.54 19.26
C ALA A 31 -43.80 7.16 19.22
N SER A 32 -43.15 7.30 20.38
CA SER A 32 -41.76 7.77 20.48
C SER A 32 -40.77 6.81 19.82
N ALA A 33 -40.97 5.50 19.95
CA ALA A 33 -40.12 4.49 19.31
C ALA A 33 -40.24 4.51 17.77
N TRP A 34 -41.44 4.72 17.22
CA TRP A 34 -41.65 4.89 15.78
C TRP A 34 -40.99 6.15 15.23
N ILE A 35 -41.12 7.28 15.94
CA ILE A 35 -40.45 8.54 15.56
C ILE A 35 -38.92 8.37 15.60
N ALA A 36 -38.39 7.74 16.65
CA ALA A 36 -36.97 7.45 16.77
C ALA A 36 -36.48 6.50 15.67
N LEU A 37 -37.26 5.47 15.32
CA LEU A 37 -36.92 4.53 14.25
C LEU A 37 -36.82 5.22 12.88
N VAL A 38 -37.80 6.06 12.54
CA VAL A 38 -37.83 6.80 11.26
C VAL A 38 -36.69 7.82 11.22
N GLY A 39 -36.48 8.59 12.29
CA GLY A 39 -35.38 9.55 12.36
C GLY A 39 -34.01 8.89 12.28
N TYR A 40 -33.84 7.73 12.91
CA TYR A 40 -32.59 6.96 12.87
C TYR A 40 -32.31 6.37 11.47
N GLY A 41 -33.34 5.88 10.78
CA GLY A 41 -33.23 5.40 9.40
C GLY A 41 -32.75 6.49 8.42
N VAL A 42 -33.29 7.71 8.54
CA VAL A 42 -32.87 8.86 7.71
C VAL A 42 -31.42 9.24 7.97
N LEU A 43 -31.00 9.25 9.23
CA LEU A 43 -29.63 9.60 9.62
C LEU A 43 -28.60 8.59 9.10
N LEU A 44 -28.93 7.30 9.09
CA LEU A 44 -28.09 6.25 8.49
C LEU A 44 -27.94 6.43 6.98
N LEU A 45 -29.02 6.80 6.27
CA LEU A 45 -28.98 7.05 4.83
C LEU A 45 -28.15 8.30 4.47
N GLN A 46 -28.27 9.39 5.22
CA GLN A 46 -27.43 10.57 5.03
C GLN A 46 -25.94 10.26 5.24
N ARG A 47 -25.61 9.49 6.29
CA ARG A 47 -24.25 9.06 6.56
C ARG A 47 -23.67 8.22 5.42
N ALA A 48 -24.44 7.28 4.89
CA ALA A 48 -24.04 6.45 3.76
C ALA A 48 -23.74 7.29 2.51
N GLN A 49 -24.57 8.30 2.24
CA GLN A 49 -24.40 9.17 1.08
C GLN A 49 -23.18 10.10 1.18
N ILE A 50 -22.91 10.64 2.37
CA ILE A 50 -21.68 11.42 2.63
C ILE A 50 -20.44 10.54 2.45
N ARG A 51 -20.50 9.30 2.95
CA ARG A 51 -19.39 8.35 2.80
C ARG A 51 -19.12 8.02 1.33
N HIS A 52 -20.15 7.73 0.53
CA HIS A 52 -20.01 7.47 -0.90
C HIS A 52 -19.30 8.63 -1.63
N GLN A 53 -19.63 9.88 -1.29
CA GLN A 53 -18.98 11.06 -1.86
C GLN A 53 -17.50 11.19 -1.46
N LEU A 54 -17.15 10.83 -0.23
CA LEU A 54 -15.77 10.85 0.26
C LEU A 54 -14.93 9.70 -0.32
N SER A 55 -15.51 8.52 -0.50
CA SER A 55 -14.80 7.33 -1.00
C SER A 55 -14.60 7.29 -2.52
N ALA A 56 -15.27 8.16 -3.28
CA ALA A 56 -15.13 8.24 -4.74
C ALA A 56 -13.71 8.67 -5.20
N GLY A 57 -12.85 9.12 -4.29
CA GLY A 57 -11.46 9.52 -4.56
C GLY A 57 -10.38 8.67 -3.88
N GLU A 58 -10.73 7.62 -3.13
CA GLU A 58 -9.73 6.79 -2.46
C GLU A 58 -9.17 5.72 -3.41
N PRO A 59 -7.85 5.67 -3.66
CA PRO A 59 -7.25 4.62 -4.47
C PRO A 59 -7.42 3.26 -3.80
N GLY A 60 -7.62 2.22 -4.62
CA GLY A 60 -7.66 0.84 -4.17
C GLY A 60 -6.39 0.44 -3.40
N MET A 61 -6.54 -0.56 -2.54
CA MET A 61 -5.49 -1.11 -1.67
C MET A 61 -4.22 -1.44 -2.49
N GLN A 62 -3.07 -0.87 -2.10
CA GLN A 62 -1.77 -1.14 -2.73
C GLN A 62 -1.00 -2.22 -1.97
N LEU A 63 0.01 -2.83 -2.62
CA LEU A 63 0.86 -3.85 -1.99
C LEU A 63 1.59 -3.31 -0.73
N ALA A 64 1.89 -2.01 -0.70
CA ALA A 64 2.49 -1.33 0.45
C ALA A 64 1.54 -1.25 1.67
N ASP A 65 0.22 -1.21 1.44
CA ASP A 65 -0.78 -1.14 2.51
C ASP A 65 -0.91 -2.48 3.25
N LEU A 66 -0.58 -3.59 2.59
CA LEU A 66 -0.50 -4.92 3.21
C LEU A 66 0.58 -5.00 4.31
N VAL A 67 1.55 -4.09 4.32
CA VAL A 67 2.56 -4.02 5.38
C VAL A 67 2.00 -3.30 6.63
N ARG A 68 0.94 -2.49 6.48
CA ARG A 68 0.24 -1.79 7.57
C ARG A 68 -0.95 -2.58 8.12
N ILE A 69 -0.84 -3.93 8.18
CA ILE A 69 -1.89 -4.85 8.67
C ILE A 69 -2.52 -4.41 9.98
N ARG A 70 -1.72 -3.83 10.91
CA ARG A 70 -2.23 -3.35 12.20
C ARG A 70 -3.27 -2.24 12.04
N GLU A 71 -2.99 -1.23 11.22
CA GLU A 71 -3.89 -0.09 11.03
C GLU A 71 -5.14 -0.52 10.28
N TRP A 72 -4.96 -1.33 9.23
CA TRP A 72 -6.08 -1.94 8.52
C TRP A 72 -6.98 -2.78 9.44
N ALA A 73 -6.40 -3.58 10.34
CA ALA A 73 -7.16 -4.36 11.31
C ALA A 73 -7.92 -3.47 12.32
N LEU A 74 -7.33 -2.36 12.75
CA LEU A 74 -7.99 -1.39 13.63
C LEU A 74 -9.14 -0.67 12.92
N ASP A 75 -8.96 -0.30 11.65
CA ASP A 75 -10.01 0.33 10.85
C ASP A 75 -11.16 -0.64 10.57
N LEU A 76 -10.84 -1.88 10.21
CA LEU A 76 -11.84 -2.94 10.04
C LEU A 76 -12.59 -3.20 11.34
N ALA A 77 -11.89 -3.28 12.49
CA ALA A 77 -12.52 -3.44 13.80
C ALA A 77 -13.43 -2.25 14.15
N SER A 78 -12.97 -1.02 13.91
CA SER A 78 -13.74 0.21 14.12
C SER A 78 -15.00 0.24 13.26
N MET A 79 -14.89 -0.12 11.98
CA MET A 79 -16.04 -0.25 11.08
C MET A 79 -17.01 -1.31 11.58
N THR A 80 -16.52 -2.49 11.95
CA THR A 80 -17.35 -3.60 12.45
C THR A 80 -18.14 -3.20 13.71
N VAL A 81 -17.48 -2.55 14.68
CA VAL A 81 -18.13 -2.06 15.91
C VAL A 81 -19.20 -1.02 15.60
N LYS A 82 -18.89 -0.04 14.75
CA LYS A 82 -19.84 1.01 14.35
C LYS A 82 -21.08 0.42 13.67
N THR A 83 -20.89 -0.49 12.72
CA THR A 83 -22.00 -1.17 12.03
C THR A 83 -22.82 -2.02 12.99
N GLY A 84 -22.17 -2.77 13.88
CA GLY A 84 -22.84 -3.58 14.89
C GLY A 84 -23.71 -2.76 15.84
N LEU A 85 -23.20 -1.64 16.36
CA LEU A 85 -23.96 -0.72 17.21
C LEU A 85 -25.17 -0.12 16.47
N CYS A 86 -24.99 0.25 15.20
CA CYS A 86 -26.06 0.84 14.41
C CYS A 86 -27.23 -0.12 14.18
N PHE A 87 -26.94 -1.32 13.68
CA PHE A 87 -27.98 -2.32 13.43
C PHE A 87 -28.55 -2.90 14.73
N GLY A 88 -27.76 -3.02 15.79
CA GLY A 88 -28.24 -3.39 17.11
C GLY A 88 -29.25 -2.40 17.68
N LEU A 89 -28.99 -1.09 17.58
CA LEU A 89 -29.94 -0.06 18.01
C LEU A 89 -31.23 -0.10 17.17
N LEU A 90 -31.10 -0.28 15.86
CA LEU A 90 -32.25 -0.43 14.96
C LEU A 90 -33.12 -1.63 15.37
N GLY A 91 -32.53 -2.80 15.60
CA GLY A 91 -33.25 -3.99 16.04
C GLY A 91 -33.95 -3.80 17.38
N PHE A 92 -33.31 -3.09 18.30
CA PHE A 92 -33.91 -2.72 19.58
C PHE A 92 -35.13 -1.82 19.39
N LEU A 93 -35.01 -0.77 18.57
CA LEU A 93 -36.11 0.16 18.29
C LEU A 93 -37.29 -0.53 17.60
N VAL A 94 -37.02 -1.41 16.62
CA VAL A 94 -38.06 -2.23 15.98
C VAL A 94 -38.74 -3.12 17.02
N ALA A 95 -37.97 -3.69 17.95
CA ALA A 95 -38.54 -4.56 18.96
C ALA A 95 -39.45 -3.86 19.97
N VAL A 96 -39.09 -2.63 20.33
CA VAL A 96 -39.93 -1.78 21.17
C VAL A 96 -41.15 -1.27 20.40
N ALA A 97 -40.98 -0.88 19.13
CA ALA A 97 -42.06 -0.35 18.29
C ALA A 97 -43.13 -1.39 17.92
N LEU A 98 -42.74 -2.66 17.82
CA LEU A 98 -43.61 -3.80 17.50
C LEU A 98 -44.03 -4.62 18.73
N ALA A 99 -43.65 -4.20 19.94
CA ALA A 99 -44.02 -4.90 21.18
C ALA A 99 -45.56 -4.92 21.34
N GLY A 100 -46.15 -6.11 21.45
CA GLY A 100 -47.57 -6.31 21.68
C GLY A 100 -47.80 -7.43 22.69
N ASP A 101 -48.83 -7.29 23.54
CA ASP A 101 -49.08 -8.13 24.72
C ASP A 101 -49.49 -9.58 24.42
N ASP A 102 -49.87 -9.89 23.17
CA ASP A 102 -50.45 -11.19 22.83
C ASP A 102 -49.41 -12.23 22.38
N ARG A 103 -49.20 -13.26 23.20
CA ARG A 103 -48.55 -14.50 22.75
C ARG A 103 -49.41 -15.11 21.62
N PRO A 104 -48.90 -15.26 20.38
CA PRO A 104 -49.68 -15.85 19.29
C PRO A 104 -50.03 -17.30 19.65
N ARG A 105 -51.32 -17.63 19.70
CA ARG A 105 -51.82 -18.99 19.93
C ARG A 105 -51.65 -19.93 18.73
N ARG A 106 -51.25 -19.42 17.55
CA ARG A 106 -51.10 -20.18 16.29
C ARG A 106 -49.76 -19.89 15.63
N TRP A 107 -49.10 -20.93 15.09
CA TRP A 107 -47.78 -20.86 14.45
C TRP A 107 -47.72 -19.92 13.24
N ALA A 108 -48.80 -19.82 12.45
CA ALA A 108 -48.88 -18.91 11.29
C ALA A 108 -48.83 -17.42 11.69
N ALA A 109 -49.42 -17.05 12.83
CA ALA A 109 -49.37 -15.68 13.36
C ALA A 109 -48.01 -15.35 13.98
N TRP A 110 -47.23 -16.37 14.35
CA TRP A 110 -45.84 -16.21 14.76
C TRP A 110 -44.93 -15.96 13.55
N LEU A 111 -45.11 -16.71 12.46
CA LEU A 111 -44.37 -16.50 11.20
C LEU A 111 -44.63 -15.12 10.58
N GLY A 112 -45.89 -14.67 10.54
CA GLY A 112 -46.22 -13.33 10.04
C GLY A 112 -45.57 -12.21 10.86
N ARG A 113 -45.50 -12.38 12.19
CA ARG A 113 -44.73 -11.46 13.04
C ARG A 113 -43.24 -11.59 12.79
N ALA A 114 -42.66 -12.78 12.73
CA ALA A 114 -41.23 -12.93 12.43
C ALA A 114 -40.85 -12.23 11.11
N PHE A 115 -41.71 -12.30 10.09
CA PHE A 115 -41.52 -11.61 8.82
C PHE A 115 -41.54 -10.08 8.96
N LEU A 116 -42.53 -9.52 9.67
CA LEU A 116 -42.61 -8.08 9.99
C LEU A 116 -41.38 -7.55 10.74
N TRP A 117 -40.74 -8.40 11.53
CA TRP A 117 -39.56 -8.02 12.30
C TRP A 117 -38.28 -8.13 11.48
N LEU A 118 -38.22 -9.00 10.47
CA LEU A 118 -37.05 -9.18 9.61
C LEU A 118 -36.99 -8.14 8.47
N LEU A 119 -38.14 -7.72 7.96
CA LEU A 119 -38.28 -6.83 6.80
C LEU A 119 -37.51 -5.50 6.92
N PRO A 120 -37.57 -4.77 8.06
CA PRO A 120 -36.83 -3.52 8.23
C PRO A 120 -35.31 -3.72 8.24
N GLY A 121 -34.83 -4.79 8.88
CA GLY A 121 -33.41 -5.12 8.95
C GLY A 121 -32.83 -5.52 7.59
N VAL A 122 -33.54 -6.37 6.84
CA VAL A 122 -33.14 -6.78 5.48
C VAL A 122 -33.23 -5.59 4.52
N GLY A 123 -34.32 -4.85 4.55
CA GLY A 123 -34.52 -3.68 3.70
C GLY A 123 -33.46 -2.60 3.90
N LEU A 124 -33.15 -2.25 5.15
CA LEU A 124 -32.13 -1.24 5.44
C LEU A 124 -30.71 -1.72 5.11
N THR A 125 -30.39 -3.01 5.32
CA THR A 125 -29.09 -3.58 4.93
C THR A 125 -28.87 -3.49 3.42
N VAL A 126 -29.89 -3.82 2.63
CA VAL A 126 -29.84 -3.72 1.16
C VAL A 126 -29.77 -2.27 0.71
N LEU A 127 -30.58 -1.39 1.31
CA LEU A 127 -30.63 0.02 0.94
C LEU A 127 -29.31 0.74 1.24
N LEU A 128 -28.70 0.51 2.41
CA LEU A 128 -27.40 1.08 2.76
C LEU A 128 -26.26 0.56 1.88
N ALA A 129 -26.29 -0.72 1.52
CA ALA A 129 -25.27 -1.27 0.62
C ALA A 129 -25.36 -0.67 -0.79
N LEU A 130 -26.57 -0.49 -1.32
CA LEU A 130 -26.81 0.14 -2.61
C LEU A 130 -26.39 1.62 -2.61
N THR A 131 -26.63 2.36 -1.52
CA THR A 131 -26.23 3.78 -1.44
C THR A 131 -24.73 3.97 -1.21
N GLU A 132 -24.07 3.10 -0.43
CA GLU A 132 -22.63 3.22 -0.17
C GLU A 132 -21.76 2.69 -1.32
N THR A 133 -22.21 1.64 -2.02
CA THR A 133 -21.35 0.91 -2.97
C THR A 133 -21.94 0.73 -4.37
N GLY A 134 -23.21 1.10 -4.58
CA GLY A 134 -23.93 0.84 -5.83
C GLY A 134 -24.17 -0.64 -6.12
N ARG A 135 -23.90 -1.54 -5.16
CA ARG A 135 -24.01 -3.00 -5.31
C ARG A 135 -24.80 -3.62 -4.16
N LEU A 136 -25.32 -4.82 -4.39
CA LEU A 136 -25.92 -5.62 -3.32
C LEU A 136 -24.87 -5.94 -2.24
N PRO A 137 -25.28 -6.04 -0.96
CA PRO A 137 -24.35 -6.32 0.13
C PRO A 137 -23.66 -7.67 -0.07
N GLY A 138 -22.35 -7.71 0.14
CA GLY A 138 -21.62 -8.96 0.21
C GLY A 138 -22.12 -9.85 1.35
N SER A 139 -21.90 -11.16 1.25
CA SER A 139 -22.38 -12.14 2.24
C SER A 139 -21.95 -11.78 3.66
N ILE A 140 -20.68 -11.37 3.85
CA ILE A 140 -20.13 -11.01 5.16
C ILE A 140 -20.81 -9.77 5.76
N SER A 141 -20.97 -8.70 4.97
CA SER A 141 -21.59 -7.45 5.46
C SER A 141 -23.07 -7.62 5.77
N ALA A 142 -23.78 -8.42 4.96
CA ALA A 142 -25.16 -8.79 5.21
C ALA A 142 -25.29 -9.60 6.52
N THR A 143 -24.44 -10.62 6.72
CA THR A 143 -24.46 -11.44 7.94
C THR A 143 -24.16 -10.61 9.19
N LEU A 144 -23.17 -9.71 9.14
CA LEU A 144 -22.83 -8.85 10.27
C LEU A 144 -24.00 -7.93 10.65
N SER A 145 -24.58 -7.26 9.66
CA SER A 145 -25.66 -6.28 9.85
C SER A 145 -26.94 -6.95 10.36
N LEU A 146 -27.33 -8.07 9.74
CA LEU A 146 -28.50 -8.84 10.17
C LEU A 146 -28.30 -9.51 11.52
N GLY A 147 -27.09 -10.02 11.81
CA GLY A 147 -26.76 -10.59 13.11
C GLY A 147 -26.88 -9.56 14.23
N ALA A 148 -26.31 -8.37 14.05
CA ALA A 148 -26.43 -7.27 15.00
C ALA A 148 -27.89 -6.82 15.19
N TYR A 149 -28.66 -6.76 14.10
CA TYR A 149 -30.09 -6.44 14.13
C TYR A 149 -30.91 -7.45 14.95
N LEU A 150 -30.67 -8.75 14.77
CA LEU A 150 -31.33 -9.81 15.53
C LEU A 150 -30.96 -9.76 17.03
N ILE A 151 -29.71 -9.44 17.34
CA ILE A 151 -29.26 -9.19 18.72
C ILE A 151 -30.03 -8.02 19.33
N GLY A 152 -30.17 -6.92 18.59
CA GLY A 152 -30.98 -5.77 18.99
C GLY A 152 -32.43 -6.14 19.30
N ILE A 153 -33.06 -6.96 18.44
CA ILE A 153 -34.42 -7.46 18.64
C ILE A 153 -34.53 -8.28 19.92
N TRP A 154 -33.55 -9.16 20.16
CA TRP A 154 -33.52 -10.02 21.33
C TRP A 154 -33.40 -9.21 22.63
N ILE A 155 -32.56 -8.17 22.65
CA ILE A 155 -32.42 -7.22 23.77
C ILE A 155 -33.72 -6.44 23.99
N GLY A 156 -34.32 -5.88 22.94
CA GLY A 156 -35.55 -5.08 23.08
C GLY A 156 -36.74 -5.90 23.60
N ARG A 157 -36.90 -7.13 23.11
CA ARG A 157 -37.97 -8.04 23.55
C ARG A 157 -37.79 -8.54 24.98
N THR A 158 -36.55 -8.63 25.46
CA THR A 158 -36.25 -9.05 26.83
C THR A 158 -36.30 -7.90 27.82
N ALA A 159 -35.96 -6.67 27.40
CA ALA A 159 -36.19 -5.45 28.17
C ALA A 159 -37.68 -5.29 28.54
N TRP A 160 -38.58 -5.67 27.64
CA TRP A 160 -40.03 -5.66 27.88
C TRP A 160 -40.50 -6.63 28.99
N ARG A 161 -39.67 -7.62 29.35
CA ARG A 161 -39.96 -8.57 30.43
C ARG A 161 -39.46 -8.10 31.80
N GLY A 162 -38.84 -6.92 31.88
CA GLY A 162 -38.33 -6.31 33.10
C GLY A 162 -36.80 -6.34 33.25
N PRO A 163 -36.23 -5.52 34.15
CA PRO A 163 -34.78 -5.32 34.27
C PRO A 163 -34.02 -6.58 34.70
N TRP A 164 -34.64 -7.43 35.52
CA TRP A 164 -34.07 -8.72 35.94
C TRP A 164 -33.94 -9.73 34.80
N ALA A 165 -34.83 -9.67 33.80
CA ALA A 165 -34.71 -10.49 32.60
C ALA A 165 -33.53 -10.02 31.73
N LEU A 166 -33.21 -8.73 31.75
CA LEU A 166 -32.06 -8.14 31.06
C LEU A 166 -30.73 -8.52 31.74
N LEU A 167 -30.68 -8.48 33.08
CA LEU A 167 -29.52 -8.93 33.87
C LEU A 167 -29.15 -10.40 33.59
N ARG A 168 -30.15 -11.27 33.37
CA ARG A 168 -29.92 -12.68 33.02
C ARG A 168 -29.29 -12.90 31.63
N LEU A 169 -29.30 -11.90 30.76
CA LEU A 169 -28.66 -11.99 29.44
C LEU A 169 -27.18 -11.62 29.45
N LEU A 170 -26.73 -10.86 30.46
CA LEU A 170 -25.33 -10.48 30.61
C LEU A 170 -24.37 -11.67 30.50
N PRO A 171 -24.55 -12.81 31.20
CA PRO A 171 -23.65 -13.96 31.04
C PRO A 171 -23.70 -14.55 29.62
N THR A 172 -24.86 -14.57 28.98
CA THR A 172 -24.98 -15.09 27.60
C THR A 172 -24.28 -14.18 26.59
N PHE A 173 -24.42 -12.86 26.73
CA PHE A 173 -23.69 -11.90 25.89
C PHE A 173 -22.19 -11.90 26.18
N ALA A 174 -21.79 -12.02 27.44
CA ALA A 174 -20.39 -12.18 27.82
C ALA A 174 -19.79 -13.44 27.18
N LEU A 175 -20.52 -14.56 27.19
CA LEU A 175 -20.11 -15.80 26.53
C LEU A 175 -20.05 -15.65 25.01
N LEU A 176 -21.09 -15.07 24.38
CA LEU A 176 -21.14 -14.84 22.93
C LEU A 176 -20.07 -13.86 22.45
N ALA A 177 -19.64 -12.91 23.30
CA ALA A 177 -18.53 -12.01 23.01
C ALA A 177 -17.17 -12.69 23.25
N LEU A 178 -17.05 -13.50 24.30
CA LEU A 178 -15.81 -14.19 24.65
C LEU A 178 -15.47 -15.29 23.63
N LEU A 179 -16.46 -16.06 23.18
CA LEU A 179 -16.27 -17.20 22.28
C LEU A 179 -15.52 -16.83 20.98
N PRO A 180 -15.92 -15.82 20.18
CA PRO A 180 -15.18 -15.43 18.99
C PRO A 180 -13.79 -14.86 19.32
N VAL A 181 -13.64 -14.10 20.43
CA VAL A 181 -12.33 -13.59 20.86
C VAL A 181 -11.39 -14.74 21.21
N THR A 182 -11.88 -15.73 21.96
CA THR A 182 -11.10 -16.94 22.29
C THR A 182 -10.83 -17.79 21.06
N ALA A 183 -11.76 -17.88 20.11
CA ALA A 183 -11.55 -18.61 18.86
C ALA A 183 -10.46 -17.94 18.00
N VAL A 184 -10.50 -16.61 17.86
CA VAL A 184 -9.47 -15.84 17.15
C VAL A 184 -8.13 -15.96 17.86
N ALA A 185 -8.10 -15.84 19.20
CA ALA A 185 -6.87 -16.01 19.98
C ALA A 185 -6.29 -17.43 19.84
N ALA A 186 -7.14 -18.46 19.86
CA ALA A 186 -6.72 -19.85 19.65
C ALA A 186 -6.18 -20.07 18.23
N VAL A 187 -6.84 -19.54 17.20
CA VAL A 187 -6.35 -19.60 15.80
C VAL A 187 -5.01 -18.87 15.67
N ALA A 188 -4.89 -17.66 16.23
CA ALA A 188 -3.63 -16.91 16.23
C ALA A 188 -2.51 -17.68 16.95
N PHE A 189 -2.83 -18.31 18.09
CA PHE A 189 -1.89 -19.16 18.81
C PHE A 189 -1.44 -20.37 17.98
N LEU A 190 -2.35 -21.01 17.24
CA LEU A 190 -2.04 -22.14 16.34
C LEU A 190 -1.24 -21.72 15.10
N MET A 191 -1.31 -20.46 14.68
CA MET A 191 -0.55 -19.91 13.56
C MET A 191 0.88 -19.51 13.93
N ILE A 192 1.17 -19.33 15.23
CA ILE A 192 2.48 -18.92 15.74
C ILE A 192 3.27 -20.14 16.21
N GLU A 193 4.48 -20.28 15.71
CA GLU A 193 5.40 -21.36 16.05
C GLU A 193 6.67 -20.82 16.72
N THR A 194 7.40 -21.68 17.42
CA THR A 194 8.62 -21.31 18.16
C THR A 194 9.88 -21.35 17.31
N GLU A 195 9.85 -22.09 16.21
CA GLU A 195 10.99 -22.31 15.32
C GLU A 195 10.62 -21.95 13.88
N PRO A 196 11.55 -21.41 13.09
CA PRO A 196 11.34 -21.21 11.66
C PRO A 196 11.40 -22.56 10.94
N PHE A 197 10.96 -22.60 9.68
CA PHE A 197 11.17 -23.79 8.86
C PHE A 197 12.66 -24.10 8.70
N ALA A 198 12.99 -25.40 8.69
CA ALA A 198 14.35 -25.93 8.56
C ALA A 198 14.85 -25.85 7.10
N PHE A 199 15.00 -24.63 6.58
CA PHE A 199 15.70 -24.37 5.32
C PHE A 199 16.58 -23.13 5.43
N GLN A 200 17.63 -23.09 4.62
CA GLN A 200 18.41 -21.89 4.45
C GLN A 200 17.85 -21.09 3.26
N PRO A 201 17.68 -19.77 3.39
CA PRO A 201 17.33 -18.94 2.24
C PRO A 201 18.45 -19.02 1.20
N ALA A 202 18.12 -18.79 -0.07
CA ALA A 202 19.14 -18.71 -1.10
C ALA A 202 20.17 -17.64 -0.76
N ARG A 203 21.44 -17.93 -1.05
CA ARG A 203 22.46 -16.89 -0.96
C ARG A 203 22.20 -15.88 -2.09
N VAL A 204 22.41 -14.62 -1.78
CA VAL A 204 22.30 -13.51 -2.74
C VAL A 204 23.62 -12.75 -2.72
N THR A 205 24.60 -13.33 -3.40
CA THR A 205 25.91 -12.77 -3.65
C THR A 205 25.86 -11.81 -4.83
N PRO A 206 26.84 -10.90 -4.95
CA PRO A 206 26.97 -10.07 -6.15
C PRO A 206 27.13 -10.87 -7.44
N ALA A 207 27.64 -12.11 -7.38
CA ALA A 207 27.76 -13.00 -8.54
C ALA A 207 26.39 -13.54 -8.98
N GLU A 208 25.55 -13.98 -8.03
CA GLU A 208 24.17 -14.42 -8.32
C GLU A 208 23.33 -13.28 -8.89
N LYS A 209 23.45 -12.06 -8.34
CA LYS A 209 22.79 -10.87 -8.91
C LYS A 209 23.21 -10.64 -10.37
N ARG A 210 24.51 -10.73 -10.68
CA ARG A 210 25.02 -10.58 -12.06
C ARG A 210 24.48 -11.67 -12.99
N ARG A 211 24.48 -12.92 -12.54
CA ARG A 211 23.94 -14.04 -13.33
C ARG A 211 22.46 -13.83 -13.66
N LEU A 212 21.65 -13.43 -12.68
CA LEU A 212 20.24 -13.08 -12.92
C LEU A 212 20.11 -11.89 -13.89
N THR A 213 21.00 -10.92 -13.78
CA THR A 213 21.07 -9.79 -14.71
C THR A 213 21.44 -10.22 -16.13
N GLU A 214 22.35 -11.16 -16.29
CA GLU A 214 22.74 -11.70 -17.60
C GLU A 214 21.59 -12.49 -18.23
N ILE A 215 20.87 -13.31 -17.46
CA ILE A 215 19.72 -14.09 -17.94
C ILE A 215 18.64 -13.20 -18.56
N LEU A 216 18.31 -12.06 -17.95
CA LEU A 216 17.27 -11.18 -18.52
C LEU A 216 17.80 -10.29 -19.65
N LYS A 217 19.11 -10.06 -19.75
CA LYS A 217 19.73 -9.33 -20.87
C LYS A 217 19.76 -10.18 -22.14
N GLU A 218 20.22 -11.42 -22.01
CA GLU A 218 20.47 -12.32 -23.14
C GLU A 218 19.36 -13.37 -23.29
N LEU A 219 18.11 -12.91 -23.29
CA LEU A 219 16.98 -13.81 -23.50
C LEU A 219 17.02 -14.40 -24.91
N PRO A 220 17.10 -15.75 -25.07
CA PRO A 220 17.07 -16.41 -26.36
C PRO A 220 15.83 -16.01 -27.18
N VAL A 221 16.04 -15.66 -28.44
CA VAL A 221 14.97 -15.33 -29.38
C VAL A 221 14.49 -16.60 -30.08
N LEU A 222 13.18 -16.85 -30.04
CA LEU A 222 12.52 -17.96 -30.70
C LEU A 222 12.20 -17.61 -32.16
N SER A 223 11.82 -18.61 -32.96
CA SER A 223 11.59 -18.48 -34.41
C SER A 223 10.47 -17.49 -34.79
N ASP A 224 9.50 -17.28 -33.90
CA ASP A 224 8.40 -16.33 -34.04
C ASP A 224 8.77 -14.90 -33.56
N GLY A 225 10.01 -14.68 -33.14
CA GLY A 225 10.48 -13.41 -32.60
C GLY A 225 10.11 -13.17 -31.12
N SER A 226 9.46 -14.14 -30.46
CA SER A 226 9.26 -14.14 -29.01
C SER A 226 10.58 -14.46 -28.28
N ARG A 227 10.61 -14.23 -26.97
CA ARG A 227 11.81 -14.52 -26.15
C ARG A 227 11.52 -15.54 -25.07
N LEU A 228 12.46 -16.45 -24.85
CA LEU A 228 12.34 -17.49 -23.83
C LEU A 228 13.07 -17.08 -22.55
N LEU A 229 12.33 -16.87 -21.47
CA LEU A 229 12.88 -16.75 -20.13
C LEU A 229 12.88 -18.12 -19.45
N ARG A 230 14.06 -18.62 -19.11
CA ARG A 230 14.22 -19.86 -18.34
C ARG A 230 14.84 -19.54 -16.99
N LEU A 231 14.13 -19.88 -15.92
CA LEU A 231 14.59 -19.73 -14.55
C LEU A 231 14.74 -21.10 -13.91
N SER A 232 15.88 -21.36 -13.30
CA SER A 232 16.05 -22.53 -12.44
C SER A 232 15.33 -22.33 -11.09
N GLU A 233 15.14 -23.42 -10.35
CA GLU A 233 14.66 -23.34 -8.96
C GLU A 233 15.58 -22.45 -8.09
N ASP A 234 16.90 -22.52 -8.29
CA ASP A 234 17.86 -21.67 -7.57
C ASP A 234 17.68 -20.18 -7.92
N ASP A 235 17.42 -19.88 -9.21
CA ASP A 235 17.11 -18.52 -9.66
C ASP A 235 15.84 -17.98 -9.03
N ALA A 236 14.78 -18.79 -9.01
CA ALA A 236 13.51 -18.45 -8.37
C ALA A 236 13.70 -18.19 -6.87
N ASN A 237 14.51 -19.01 -6.18
CA ASN A 237 14.83 -18.84 -4.77
C ASN A 237 15.66 -17.58 -4.48
N ALA A 238 16.63 -17.25 -5.34
CA ALA A 238 17.41 -16.03 -5.23
C ALA A 238 16.52 -14.78 -5.43
N MET A 239 15.68 -14.78 -6.47
CA MET A 239 14.72 -13.71 -6.72
C MET A 239 13.73 -13.54 -5.56
N LEU A 240 13.21 -14.65 -5.02
CA LEU A 240 12.31 -14.65 -3.86
C LEU A 240 13.00 -14.05 -2.64
N THR A 241 14.24 -14.46 -2.34
CA THR A 241 15.00 -13.96 -1.20
C THR A 241 15.21 -12.44 -1.31
N MET A 242 15.52 -11.95 -2.51
CA MET A 242 15.66 -10.51 -2.79
C MET A 242 14.34 -9.75 -2.65
N ALA A 243 13.24 -10.31 -3.15
CA ALA A 243 11.93 -9.68 -3.10
C ALA A 243 11.39 -9.61 -1.67
N ILE A 244 11.51 -10.70 -0.91
CA ILE A 244 11.09 -10.74 0.50
C ILE A 244 11.90 -9.76 1.33
N ALA A 245 13.22 -9.66 1.13
CA ALA A 245 14.07 -8.74 1.89
C ALA A 245 13.69 -7.25 1.74
N GLN A 246 12.98 -6.88 0.66
CA GLN A 246 12.46 -5.53 0.46
C GLN A 246 11.20 -5.22 1.29
N VAL A 247 10.41 -6.26 1.60
CA VAL A 247 9.11 -6.12 2.30
C VAL A 247 9.21 -6.54 3.76
N LEU A 248 9.93 -7.64 4.02
CA LEU A 248 10.11 -8.30 5.30
C LEU A 248 11.60 -8.68 5.47
N PRO A 249 12.45 -7.77 6.00
CA PRO A 249 13.92 -7.93 6.01
C PRO A 249 14.45 -9.20 6.70
N GLU A 250 13.70 -9.73 7.66
CA GLU A 250 14.10 -10.90 8.47
C GLU A 250 13.35 -12.19 8.08
N ALA A 251 12.45 -12.13 7.09
CA ALA A 251 11.72 -13.29 6.65
C ALA A 251 12.58 -14.17 5.71
N LYS A 252 12.36 -15.48 5.78
CA LYS A 252 13.03 -16.48 4.93
C LYS A 252 12.00 -17.10 4.01
N GLY A 253 12.34 -17.26 2.74
CA GLY A 253 11.48 -17.91 1.75
C GLY A 253 12.23 -19.00 1.00
N ARG A 254 11.50 -20.04 0.59
CA ARG A 254 11.94 -21.04 -0.38
C ARG A 254 10.80 -21.35 -1.34
N VAL A 255 11.12 -21.53 -2.61
CA VAL A 255 10.24 -22.03 -3.66
C VAL A 255 10.80 -23.34 -4.19
N ARG A 256 9.92 -24.31 -4.43
CA ARG A 256 10.20 -25.54 -5.15
C ARG A 256 9.29 -25.65 -6.36
N LEU A 257 9.86 -26.03 -7.48
CA LEU A 257 9.16 -26.12 -8.76
C LEU A 257 8.92 -27.59 -9.10
N GLN A 258 7.66 -27.99 -9.19
CA GLN A 258 7.19 -29.30 -9.62
C GLN A 258 6.35 -29.16 -10.90
N GLU A 259 5.98 -30.27 -11.53
CA GLU A 259 5.18 -30.26 -12.77
C GLU A 259 3.85 -29.51 -12.55
N ASN A 260 3.74 -28.32 -13.16
CA ASN A 260 2.63 -27.37 -13.02
C ASN A 260 2.28 -26.94 -11.58
N LEU A 261 3.13 -27.24 -10.60
CA LEU A 261 2.89 -26.98 -9.19
C LEU A 261 4.06 -26.18 -8.59
N VAL A 262 3.75 -25.07 -7.95
CA VAL A 262 4.71 -24.27 -7.20
C VAL A 262 4.43 -24.43 -5.72
N LEU A 263 5.45 -24.86 -4.96
CA LEU A 263 5.41 -24.90 -3.50
C LEU A 263 6.26 -23.76 -2.97
N ALA A 264 5.70 -22.92 -2.08
CA ALA A 264 6.46 -21.92 -1.36
C ALA A 264 6.36 -22.11 0.15
N ASP A 265 7.52 -22.09 0.80
CA ASP A 265 7.69 -22.05 2.23
C ASP A 265 8.14 -20.65 2.64
N LEU A 266 7.46 -20.04 3.61
CA LEU A 266 7.78 -18.72 4.14
C LEU A 266 7.84 -18.79 5.66
N SER A 267 8.88 -18.20 6.26
CA SER A 267 9.02 -18.06 7.71
C SER A 267 9.21 -16.59 8.06
N ILE A 268 8.24 -16.01 8.78
CA ILE A 268 8.22 -14.60 9.16
C ILE A 268 8.42 -14.49 10.68
N PRO A 269 9.49 -13.82 11.18
CA PRO A 269 9.62 -13.56 12.60
C PRO A 269 8.58 -12.54 13.06
N VAL A 270 7.92 -12.82 14.18
CA VAL A 270 6.90 -11.94 14.79
C VAL A 270 7.42 -11.26 16.05
N SER A 271 8.43 -11.86 16.68
CA SER A 271 9.08 -11.32 17.86
C SER A 271 10.25 -10.44 17.47
N LYS A 272 10.39 -9.28 18.13
CA LYS A 272 11.54 -8.38 17.99
C LYS A 272 12.76 -8.80 18.84
N ALA A 273 12.69 -9.95 19.49
CA ALA A 273 13.83 -10.50 20.23
C ALA A 273 14.95 -10.87 19.26
N ASP A 274 16.21 -10.75 19.71
CA ASP A 274 17.38 -11.20 18.96
C ASP A 274 18.09 -12.31 19.77
N PRO A 275 17.97 -13.61 19.40
CA PRO A 275 17.26 -14.13 18.23
C PRO A 275 15.72 -14.15 18.40
N PRO A 276 14.94 -14.16 17.29
CA PRO A 276 13.49 -14.17 17.36
C PRO A 276 12.98 -15.47 17.98
N SER A 277 12.00 -15.36 18.88
CA SER A 277 11.44 -16.49 19.62
C SER A 277 10.10 -17.01 19.09
N ARG A 278 9.55 -16.34 18.07
CA ARG A 278 8.23 -16.63 17.50
C ARG A 278 8.20 -16.35 16.00
N TYR A 279 7.62 -17.27 15.25
CA TYR A 279 7.55 -17.25 13.80
C TYR A 279 6.13 -17.55 13.32
N VAL A 280 5.72 -16.95 12.21
CA VAL A 280 4.60 -17.43 11.40
C VAL A 280 5.20 -18.16 10.21
N ASN A 281 4.99 -19.46 10.17
CA ASN A 281 5.42 -20.32 9.07
C ASN A 281 4.25 -20.54 8.13
N ALA A 282 4.41 -20.26 6.84
CA ALA A 282 3.38 -20.47 5.83
C ALA A 282 3.89 -21.40 4.75
N HIS A 283 3.16 -22.47 4.49
CA HIS A 283 3.39 -23.40 3.39
C HIS A 283 2.24 -23.25 2.41
N VAL A 284 2.57 -22.99 1.15
CA VAL A 284 1.56 -22.66 0.15
C VAL A 284 1.83 -23.40 -1.15
N GLU A 285 0.79 -24.03 -1.69
CA GLU A 285 0.82 -24.82 -2.91
C GLU A 285 -0.17 -24.25 -3.91
N TRP A 286 0.30 -23.93 -5.12
CA TRP A 286 -0.57 -23.48 -6.18
C TRP A 286 -0.13 -23.97 -7.54
N HIS A 287 -1.12 -24.25 -8.38
CA HIS A 287 -0.91 -24.45 -9.80
C HIS A 287 -0.88 -23.08 -10.49
N VAL A 288 0.08 -22.91 -11.38
CA VAL A 288 0.18 -21.73 -12.23
C VAL A 288 0.51 -22.17 -13.65
N ALA A 289 -0.32 -21.75 -14.58
CA ALA A 289 -0.09 -21.88 -16.00
C ALA A 289 -0.57 -20.63 -16.71
N ILE A 290 0.13 -20.24 -17.76
CA ILE A 290 -0.36 -19.22 -18.69
C ILE A 290 -0.37 -19.87 -20.06
N GLU A 291 -1.53 -19.86 -20.72
CA GLU A 291 -1.69 -20.31 -22.10
C GLU A 291 -2.52 -19.26 -22.85
N GLY A 292 -2.01 -18.76 -23.98
CA GLY A 292 -2.71 -17.76 -24.79
C GLY A 292 -2.92 -16.40 -24.10
N GLY A 293 -2.11 -16.07 -23.09
CA GLY A 293 -2.26 -14.85 -22.29
C GLY A 293 -3.33 -14.92 -21.19
N GLU A 294 -4.01 -16.06 -21.01
CA GLU A 294 -4.90 -16.28 -19.86
C GLU A 294 -4.14 -16.91 -18.69
N LEU A 295 -4.17 -16.23 -17.54
CA LEU A 295 -3.54 -16.67 -16.30
C LEU A 295 -4.49 -17.61 -15.53
N ASP A 296 -4.15 -18.91 -15.47
CA ASP A 296 -4.82 -19.88 -14.61
C ASP A 296 -4.01 -20.07 -13.31
N ILE A 297 -4.55 -19.59 -12.19
CA ILE A 297 -3.99 -19.79 -10.86
C ILE A 297 -5.00 -20.54 -10.00
N ARG A 298 -4.62 -21.72 -9.52
CA ARG A 298 -5.44 -22.54 -8.62
C ARG A 298 -4.68 -22.88 -7.36
N TRP A 299 -5.15 -22.40 -6.20
CA TRP A 299 -4.60 -22.82 -4.92
C TRP A 299 -5.00 -24.25 -4.62
N GLN A 300 -4.03 -25.08 -4.25
CA GLN A 300 -4.25 -26.45 -3.84
C GLN A 300 -4.37 -26.54 -2.32
N SER A 301 -3.39 -25.97 -1.62
CA SER A 301 -3.39 -25.95 -0.17
C SER A 301 -2.63 -24.73 0.36
N CYS A 302 -3.00 -24.28 1.55
CA CYS A 302 -2.27 -23.26 2.28
C CYS A 302 -2.35 -23.61 3.76
N ARG A 303 -1.20 -23.69 4.41
CA ARG A 303 -1.08 -23.96 5.84
C ARG A 303 -0.28 -22.83 6.47
N VAL A 304 -0.79 -22.29 7.56
CA VAL A 304 -0.11 -21.27 8.35
C VAL A 304 0.02 -21.76 9.79
N GLY A 305 1.26 -21.95 10.24
CA GLY A 305 1.62 -22.70 11.43
C GLY A 305 0.99 -24.09 11.39
N ARG A 306 0.13 -24.37 12.38
CA ARG A 306 -0.61 -25.64 12.50
C ARG A 306 -1.99 -25.62 11.85
N THR A 307 -2.40 -24.49 11.27
CA THR A 307 -3.76 -24.29 10.77
C THR A 307 -3.79 -24.40 9.24
N ALA A 308 -4.62 -25.30 8.71
CA ALA A 308 -4.94 -25.33 7.29
C ALA A 308 -5.97 -24.25 6.96
N ILE A 309 -5.66 -23.39 5.99
CA ILE A 309 -6.55 -22.32 5.56
C ILE A 309 -7.62 -22.91 4.63
N PRO A 310 -8.92 -22.73 4.95
CA PRO A 310 -9.99 -23.24 4.09
C PRO A 310 -9.99 -22.64 2.69
N SER A 311 -10.39 -23.42 1.69
CA SER A 311 -10.41 -23.02 0.27
C SER A 311 -11.27 -21.78 -0.02
N PHE A 312 -12.36 -21.55 0.73
CA PHE A 312 -13.18 -20.35 0.56
C PHE A 312 -12.45 -19.06 0.94
N VAL A 313 -11.54 -19.12 1.92
CA VAL A 313 -10.68 -17.99 2.32
C VAL A 313 -9.64 -17.73 1.24
N LEU A 314 -9.02 -18.80 0.71
CA LEU A 314 -8.05 -18.71 -0.38
C LEU A 314 -8.69 -18.12 -1.65
N GLY A 315 -9.89 -18.58 -2.01
CA GLY A 315 -10.64 -18.05 -3.15
C GLY A 315 -10.97 -16.55 -3.03
N ALA A 316 -11.29 -16.08 -1.82
CA ALA A 316 -11.45 -14.65 -1.56
C ALA A 316 -10.12 -13.88 -1.67
N GLY A 317 -9.04 -14.46 -1.14
CA GLY A 317 -7.68 -13.93 -1.24
C GLY A 317 -7.21 -13.76 -2.68
N VAL A 318 -7.51 -14.70 -3.59
CA VAL A 318 -7.13 -14.62 -5.02
C VAL A 318 -7.73 -13.40 -5.68
N ARG A 319 -9.03 -13.16 -5.47
CA ARG A 319 -9.73 -12.03 -6.10
C ARG A 319 -9.12 -10.72 -5.67
N GLN A 320 -8.76 -10.61 -4.40
CA GLN A 320 -8.10 -9.43 -3.86
C GLN A 320 -6.66 -9.30 -4.38
N ALA A 321 -5.87 -10.38 -4.36
CA ALA A 321 -4.50 -10.40 -4.87
C ALA A 321 -4.46 -10.03 -6.36
N ARG A 322 -5.43 -10.52 -7.15
CA ARG A 322 -5.64 -10.13 -8.54
C ARG A 322 -5.97 -8.64 -8.65
N ALA A 323 -6.93 -8.14 -7.88
CA ALA A 323 -7.28 -6.72 -7.90
C ALA A 323 -6.09 -5.81 -7.58
N ILE A 324 -5.24 -6.19 -6.61
CA ILE A 324 -4.02 -5.45 -6.25
C ILE A 324 -2.96 -5.57 -7.36
N ALA A 325 -2.72 -6.77 -7.88
CA ALA A 325 -1.73 -7.02 -8.92
C ALA A 325 -2.04 -6.31 -10.24
N PHE A 326 -3.32 -6.24 -10.62
CA PHE A 326 -3.78 -5.53 -11.83
C PHE A 326 -3.84 -4.01 -11.65
N GLN A 327 -3.73 -3.48 -10.44
CA GLN A 327 -3.58 -2.04 -10.16
C GLN A 327 -2.12 -1.56 -10.27
N ASP A 328 -1.14 -2.47 -10.16
CA ASP A 328 0.27 -2.16 -10.41
C ASP A 328 0.53 -2.19 -11.92
N ALA A 329 0.85 -1.02 -12.50
CA ALA A 329 1.07 -0.86 -13.93
C ALA A 329 2.25 -1.67 -14.45
N ASP A 330 3.28 -1.94 -13.62
CA ASP A 330 4.45 -2.71 -14.02
C ASP A 330 4.14 -4.21 -13.98
N LEU A 331 3.45 -4.67 -12.93
CA LEU A 331 3.06 -6.08 -12.80
C LEU A 331 2.02 -6.48 -13.84
N ASN A 332 1.06 -5.60 -14.15
CA ASN A 332 0.09 -5.83 -15.21
C ASN A 332 0.78 -5.90 -16.59
N ARG A 333 1.77 -5.03 -16.86
CA ARG A 333 2.60 -5.10 -18.08
C ARG A 333 3.40 -6.41 -18.16
N LEU A 334 3.99 -6.84 -17.06
CA LEU A 334 4.68 -8.14 -16.96
C LEU A 334 3.75 -9.31 -17.28
N LEU A 335 2.59 -9.38 -16.63
CA LEU A 335 1.62 -10.47 -16.82
C LEU A 335 1.11 -10.53 -18.26
N ASN A 336 0.82 -9.38 -18.88
CA ASN A 336 0.34 -9.32 -20.26
C ASN A 336 1.43 -9.62 -21.31
N ALA A 337 2.71 -9.55 -20.93
CA ALA A 337 3.80 -9.89 -21.84
C ALA A 337 4.09 -11.39 -21.92
N VAL A 338 3.73 -12.13 -20.87
CA VAL A 338 3.90 -13.58 -20.81
C VAL A 338 2.80 -14.24 -21.62
N GLY A 339 3.14 -14.75 -22.80
CA GLY A 339 2.19 -15.49 -23.63
C GLY A 339 2.00 -16.92 -23.16
N SER A 340 3.06 -17.54 -22.64
CA SER A 340 2.93 -18.82 -21.96
C SER A 340 3.90 -18.96 -20.78
N LEU A 341 3.48 -19.69 -19.75
CA LEU A 341 4.27 -20.03 -18.58
C LEU A 341 4.05 -21.51 -18.27
N ARG A 342 5.14 -22.28 -18.25
CA ARG A 342 5.15 -23.70 -17.88
C ARG A 342 6.12 -23.94 -16.75
N VAL A 343 5.67 -24.66 -15.73
CA VAL A 343 6.50 -25.05 -14.59
C VAL A 343 6.85 -26.52 -14.74
N LYS A 344 8.15 -26.81 -14.86
CA LYS A 344 8.71 -28.16 -14.90
C LYS A 344 9.42 -28.45 -13.58
N PRO A 345 9.69 -29.72 -13.24
CA PRO A 345 10.55 -30.07 -12.12
C PRO A 345 11.89 -29.30 -12.17
N GLY A 346 12.14 -28.47 -11.16
CA GLY A 346 13.36 -27.68 -11.01
C GLY A 346 13.54 -26.48 -11.93
N SER A 347 12.58 -26.14 -12.80
CA SER A 347 12.68 -24.94 -13.66
C SER A 347 11.33 -24.39 -14.12
N ALA A 348 11.26 -23.08 -14.32
CA ALA A 348 10.12 -22.40 -14.93
C ALA A 348 10.53 -21.80 -16.28
N GLU A 349 9.69 -22.00 -17.29
CA GLU A 349 9.88 -21.49 -18.65
C GLU A 349 8.72 -20.53 -18.98
N ALA A 350 9.06 -19.29 -19.32
CA ALA A 350 8.11 -18.27 -19.73
C ALA A 350 8.44 -17.76 -21.13
N VAL A 351 7.45 -17.70 -22.02
CA VAL A 351 7.59 -17.14 -23.37
C VAL A 351 7.01 -15.73 -23.39
N LEU A 352 7.84 -14.76 -23.75
CA LEU A 352 7.53 -13.34 -23.81
C LEU A 352 7.23 -12.93 -25.26
N VAL A 353 6.00 -12.50 -25.55
CA VAL A 353 5.48 -12.39 -26.94
C VAL A 353 5.64 -10.98 -27.54
N SER A 354 5.77 -9.93 -26.72
CA SER A 354 5.79 -8.55 -27.22
C SER A 354 7.18 -7.91 -27.23
N ARG A 355 7.73 -7.64 -28.44
CA ARG A 355 9.06 -7.03 -28.62
C ARG A 355 9.23 -5.68 -27.92
N GLY A 356 8.22 -4.81 -27.94
CA GLY A 356 8.28 -3.49 -27.28
C GLY A 356 8.04 -3.54 -25.77
N VAL A 357 7.50 -4.64 -25.26
CA VAL A 357 7.23 -4.79 -23.82
C VAL A 357 8.43 -5.44 -23.11
N VAL A 358 9.23 -6.27 -23.80
CA VAL A 358 10.49 -6.81 -23.26
C VAL A 358 11.50 -5.69 -22.96
N SER A 359 11.60 -4.66 -23.81
CA SER A 359 12.51 -3.51 -23.59
C SER A 359 12.16 -2.70 -22.35
N ASP A 360 10.89 -2.67 -21.94
CA ASP A 360 10.44 -1.96 -20.73
C ASP A 360 10.47 -2.86 -19.48
N ILE A 361 10.17 -4.15 -19.68
CA ILE A 361 10.12 -5.15 -18.61
C ILE A 361 11.50 -5.43 -18.04
N VAL A 362 12.50 -5.69 -18.90
CA VAL A 362 13.82 -6.09 -18.44
C VAL A 362 14.43 -5.02 -17.54
N PRO A 363 14.41 -3.72 -17.88
CA PRO A 363 14.85 -2.65 -16.99
C PRO A 363 14.07 -2.61 -15.67
N SER A 364 12.75 -2.78 -15.68
CA SER A 364 11.95 -2.77 -14.44
C SER A 364 12.30 -3.94 -13.50
N LEU A 365 12.54 -5.13 -14.04
CA LEU A 365 12.99 -6.31 -13.28
C LEU A 365 14.42 -6.11 -12.76
N MET A 366 15.30 -5.54 -13.57
CA MET A 366 16.67 -5.24 -13.16
C MET A 366 16.74 -4.17 -12.08
N ALA A 367 15.93 -3.11 -12.20
CA ALA A 367 15.81 -2.08 -11.19
C ALA A 367 15.30 -2.66 -9.87
N ARG A 368 14.45 -3.69 -9.91
CA ARG A 368 14.00 -4.45 -8.73
C ARG A 368 15.10 -5.34 -8.13
N LEU A 369 15.92 -5.96 -8.96
CA LEU A 369 17.01 -6.86 -8.53
C LEU A 369 18.25 -6.08 -7.99
N GLY A 370 18.49 -4.87 -8.50
CA GLY A 370 19.61 -4.02 -8.08
C GLY A 370 19.48 -3.44 -6.66
N ARG A 371 18.27 -3.41 -6.08
CA ARG A 371 17.99 -2.67 -4.85
C ARG A 371 18.73 -3.23 -3.64
N ASP A 372 19.25 -2.32 -2.82
CA ASP A 372 19.70 -2.61 -1.46
C ASP A 372 18.62 -2.15 -0.47
N SER A 373 18.02 -3.10 0.26
CA SER A 373 16.97 -2.82 1.24
C SER A 373 17.43 -1.87 2.36
N LYS A 374 18.73 -1.86 2.69
CA LYS A 374 19.31 -0.92 3.67
C LYS A 374 19.35 0.51 3.13
N VAL A 375 19.61 0.67 1.83
CA VAL A 375 19.56 1.97 1.15
C VAL A 375 18.11 2.42 1.03
N THR A 376 17.21 1.56 0.53
CA THR A 376 15.77 1.89 0.37
C THR A 376 15.15 2.36 1.68
N ALA A 377 15.37 1.64 2.78
CA ALA A 377 14.81 2.00 4.09
C ALA A 377 15.34 3.36 4.60
N ARG A 378 16.64 3.64 4.39
CA ARG A 378 17.24 4.93 4.75
C ARG A 378 16.71 6.06 3.87
N THR A 379 16.68 5.87 2.55
CA THR A 379 16.16 6.84 1.59
C THR A 379 14.72 7.23 1.92
N ARG A 380 13.87 6.27 2.31
CA ARG A 380 12.51 6.55 2.83
C ARG A 380 12.52 7.50 4.03
N GLY A 381 13.43 7.27 4.98
CA GLY A 381 13.60 8.14 6.14
C GLY A 381 13.98 9.58 5.76
N TYR A 382 14.92 9.76 4.81
CA TYR A 382 15.29 11.08 4.30
C TYR A 382 14.16 11.74 3.52
N TYR A 383 13.49 10.99 2.64
CA TYR A 383 12.36 11.47 1.86
C TYR A 383 11.27 12.06 2.76
N GLN A 384 10.85 11.31 3.78
CA GLN A 384 9.82 11.75 4.73
C GLN A 384 10.27 12.97 5.55
N HIS A 385 11.54 13.01 5.96
CA HIS A 385 12.09 14.14 6.70
C HIS A 385 12.07 15.43 5.87
N LEU A 386 12.56 15.36 4.62
CA LEU A 386 12.62 16.50 3.70
C LEU A 386 11.24 17.02 3.32
N VAL A 387 10.28 16.12 3.04
CA VAL A 387 8.90 16.52 2.73
C VAL A 387 8.27 17.29 3.90
N ARG A 388 8.45 16.82 5.15
CA ARG A 388 7.91 17.51 6.33
C ARG A 388 8.51 18.90 6.51
N GLN A 389 9.82 19.06 6.32
CA GLN A 389 10.46 20.37 6.50
C GLN A 389 10.19 21.33 5.33
N SER A 390 9.86 20.82 4.14
CA SER A 390 9.62 21.64 2.96
C SER A 390 8.41 22.58 3.04
N GLU A 391 7.51 22.35 3.99
CA GLU A 391 6.33 23.20 4.20
C GLU A 391 6.72 24.59 4.71
N GLU A 392 7.73 24.67 5.57
CA GLU A 392 8.16 25.89 6.25
C GLU A 392 9.28 26.66 5.50
N MET A 393 9.78 26.09 4.40
CA MET A 393 10.92 26.67 3.67
C MET A 393 10.49 27.82 2.71
N PRO A 394 11.18 28.97 2.71
CA PRO A 394 11.01 29.99 1.67
C PRO A 394 11.28 29.42 0.28
N LYS A 395 10.50 29.79 -0.74
CA LYS A 395 10.59 29.22 -2.11
C LYS A 395 11.96 29.42 -2.76
N ASP A 396 12.57 30.59 -2.55
CA ASP A 396 13.76 31.02 -3.27
C ASP A 396 15.07 30.40 -2.72
N GLU A 397 15.01 29.80 -1.53
CA GLU A 397 16.16 29.16 -0.86
C GLU A 397 15.97 27.63 -0.72
N ARG A 398 14.95 27.05 -1.37
CA ARG A 398 14.60 25.64 -1.15
C ARG A 398 15.71 24.68 -1.59
N PHE A 399 16.44 25.00 -2.65
CA PHE A 399 17.48 24.12 -3.17
C PHE A 399 18.58 23.89 -2.13
N GLU A 400 19.18 24.98 -1.63
CA GLU A 400 20.26 24.96 -0.66
C GLU A 400 19.77 24.43 0.69
N ARG A 401 18.58 24.86 1.15
CA ARG A 401 18.03 24.41 2.43
C ARG A 401 17.70 22.93 2.45
N LEU A 402 17.22 22.35 1.34
CA LEU A 402 16.94 20.91 1.28
C LEU A 402 18.23 20.08 1.31
N ILE A 403 19.27 20.51 0.60
CA ILE A 403 20.59 19.87 0.67
C ILE A 403 21.15 19.98 2.10
N ALA A 404 21.15 21.18 2.67
CA ALA A 404 21.65 21.40 4.03
C ALA A 404 20.89 20.56 5.07
N THR A 405 19.57 20.48 4.93
CA THR A 405 18.70 19.62 5.77
C THR A 405 19.06 18.15 5.64
N ALA A 406 19.22 17.66 4.41
CA ALA A 406 19.53 16.26 4.16
C ALA A 406 20.89 15.88 4.75
N PHE A 407 21.91 16.73 4.57
CA PHE A 407 23.26 16.48 5.08
C PHE A 407 23.40 16.75 6.59
N GLN A 408 22.57 17.61 7.17
CA GLN A 408 22.44 17.74 8.62
C GLN A 408 21.93 16.42 9.26
N LEU A 409 20.86 15.84 8.71
CA LEU A 409 20.37 14.53 9.17
C LEU A 409 21.40 13.42 8.95
N ALA A 410 22.14 13.45 7.84
CA ALA A 410 23.21 12.50 7.58
C ALA A 410 24.34 12.61 8.60
N LYS A 411 24.73 13.83 8.97
CA LYS A 411 25.73 14.09 10.01
C LYS A 411 25.31 13.50 11.37
N GLU A 412 24.06 13.70 11.75
CA GLU A 412 23.51 13.16 13.00
C GLU A 412 23.53 11.62 13.03
N ARG A 413 23.07 10.98 11.95
CA ARG A 413 23.00 9.52 11.84
C ARG A 413 24.36 8.83 11.69
N SER A 414 25.35 9.55 11.16
CA SER A 414 26.72 9.07 10.94
C SER A 414 27.50 8.81 12.23
N SER A 415 26.99 9.26 13.38
CA SER A 415 27.53 8.89 14.70
C SER A 415 27.44 7.38 14.99
N GLN A 416 26.43 6.71 14.45
CA GLN A 416 26.14 5.28 14.69
C GLN A 416 26.10 4.45 13.40
N ASN A 417 26.17 5.10 12.23
CA ASN A 417 26.05 4.46 10.92
C ASN A 417 27.24 4.79 10.03
N ASP A 418 27.31 4.13 8.86
CA ASP A 418 28.28 4.46 7.82
C ASP A 418 27.92 5.80 7.14
N PRO A 419 28.79 6.82 7.22
CA PRO A 419 28.56 8.13 6.61
C PRO A 419 28.35 8.08 5.10
N ALA A 420 29.05 7.18 4.39
CA ALA A 420 28.89 7.07 2.95
C ALA A 420 27.48 6.54 2.59
N LEU A 421 26.98 5.58 3.38
CA LEU A 421 25.64 5.03 3.23
C LEU A 421 24.55 6.06 3.55
N GLU A 422 24.74 6.87 4.59
CA GLU A 422 23.81 7.95 4.96
C GLU A 422 23.76 9.04 3.88
N ASN A 423 24.91 9.48 3.36
CA ASN A 423 24.97 10.44 2.26
C ASN A 423 24.33 9.89 0.98
N ARG A 424 24.58 8.62 0.65
CA ARG A 424 23.94 7.94 -0.49
C ARG A 424 22.41 8.00 -0.38
N ALA A 425 21.87 7.67 0.78
CA ALA A 425 20.43 7.69 1.02
C ALA A 425 19.85 9.12 0.94
N ALA A 426 20.57 10.12 1.45
CA ALA A 426 20.21 11.53 1.36
C ALA A 426 20.14 12.03 -0.09
N VAL A 427 21.18 11.75 -0.90
CA VAL A 427 21.24 12.14 -2.32
C VAL A 427 20.12 11.47 -3.13
N LEU A 428 19.87 10.18 -2.92
CA LEU A 428 18.77 9.47 -3.58
C LEU A 428 17.40 10.05 -3.20
N ALA A 429 17.19 10.46 -1.95
CA ALA A 429 15.94 11.08 -1.54
C ALA A 429 15.75 12.45 -2.21
N LEU A 430 16.81 13.26 -2.27
CA LEU A 430 16.80 14.54 -3.00
C LEU A 430 16.51 14.32 -4.48
N ALA A 431 17.06 13.28 -5.11
CA ALA A 431 16.80 12.97 -6.51
C ALA A 431 15.37 12.53 -6.83
N ILE A 432 14.72 11.84 -5.91
CA ILE A 432 13.29 11.50 -6.05
C ILE A 432 12.42 12.75 -5.91
N LEU A 433 12.83 13.70 -5.06
CA LEU A 433 12.07 14.91 -4.75
C LEU A 433 12.26 16.04 -5.77
N LEU A 434 13.50 16.25 -6.21
CA LEU A 434 13.94 17.42 -6.98
C LEU A 434 14.35 17.07 -8.42
N GLY A 435 14.76 15.82 -8.63
CA GLY A 435 15.12 15.26 -9.93
C GLY A 435 13.88 14.78 -10.68
N HIS A 436 13.55 13.51 -10.48
CA HIS A 436 12.41 12.90 -11.12
C HIS A 436 11.81 11.78 -10.26
N HIS A 437 10.48 11.71 -10.18
CA HIS A 437 9.79 10.70 -9.39
C HIS A 437 10.14 9.26 -9.78
N ARG A 438 10.52 9.00 -11.04
CA ARG A 438 10.91 7.65 -11.50
C ARG A 438 12.25 7.17 -10.94
N VAL A 439 13.07 8.04 -10.33
CA VAL A 439 14.26 7.60 -9.59
C VAL A 439 13.88 6.62 -8.47
N GLU A 440 12.64 6.71 -7.94
CA GLU A 440 12.09 5.74 -6.98
C GLU A 440 12.13 4.31 -7.52
N ASN A 441 11.97 4.10 -8.83
CA ASN A 441 11.99 2.76 -9.42
C ASN A 441 13.35 2.07 -9.26
N LEU A 442 14.44 2.86 -9.26
CA LEU A 442 15.81 2.40 -9.10
C LEU A 442 16.14 2.07 -7.63
N VAL A 443 15.53 2.77 -6.68
CA VAL A 443 15.82 2.63 -5.24
C VAL A 443 14.87 1.66 -4.54
N GLY A 444 13.62 1.57 -4.98
CA GLY A 444 12.53 0.85 -4.32
C GLY A 444 11.47 1.78 -3.73
N PRO A 445 10.35 1.24 -3.23
CA PRO A 445 9.22 2.04 -2.75
C PRO A 445 9.64 2.88 -1.54
N VAL A 446 9.78 4.19 -1.70
CA VAL A 446 10.13 5.12 -0.60
C VAL A 446 9.01 6.09 -0.30
N THR A 447 8.02 6.19 -1.18
CA THR A 447 6.94 7.17 -1.07
C THR A 447 5.62 6.57 -0.59
N ASP A 448 4.79 7.39 0.04
CA ASP A 448 3.40 7.10 0.37
C ASP A 448 2.48 8.14 -0.32
N PRO A 449 1.18 7.86 -0.49
CA PRO A 449 0.28 8.77 -1.21
C PRO A 449 0.22 10.19 -0.61
N ASP A 450 0.28 10.32 0.72
CA ASP A 450 0.22 11.61 1.39
C ASP A 450 1.52 12.41 1.18
N SER A 451 2.67 11.76 1.37
CA SER A 451 3.96 12.42 1.15
C SER A 451 4.18 12.79 -0.32
N ARG A 452 3.69 12.01 -1.30
CA ARG A 452 3.72 12.39 -2.72
C ARG A 452 2.91 13.64 -3.01
N ARG A 453 1.73 13.78 -2.40
CA ARG A 453 0.89 14.97 -2.56
C ARG A 453 1.59 16.21 -2.01
N LEU A 454 2.19 16.12 -0.83
CA LEU A 454 2.95 17.21 -0.22
C LEU A 454 4.21 17.57 -1.04
N ALA A 455 4.97 16.57 -1.48
CA ALA A 455 6.14 16.77 -2.34
C ALA A 455 5.77 17.50 -3.65
N ARG A 456 4.68 17.10 -4.32
CA ARG A 456 4.21 17.79 -5.53
C ARG A 456 3.81 19.25 -5.28
N ARG A 457 3.25 19.55 -4.11
CA ARG A 457 2.82 20.90 -3.73
C ARG A 457 4.00 21.82 -3.45
N TYR A 458 5.01 21.32 -2.74
CA TYR A 458 6.07 22.14 -2.16
C TYR A 458 7.40 22.04 -2.91
N LEU A 459 7.66 20.94 -3.63
CA LEU A 459 8.99 20.64 -4.16
C LEU A 459 9.07 20.59 -5.69
N ARG A 460 7.93 20.59 -6.38
CA ARG A 460 7.86 20.49 -7.85
C ARG A 460 8.60 21.63 -8.58
N ASN A 461 8.61 22.83 -8.02
CA ASN A 461 9.14 24.03 -8.66
C ASN A 461 10.40 24.56 -7.97
N VAL A 462 11.16 23.68 -7.30
CA VAL A 462 12.47 24.08 -6.76
C VAL A 462 13.41 24.34 -7.92
N THR A 463 14.09 25.48 -7.88
CA THR A 463 14.98 25.93 -8.94
C THR A 463 16.43 25.99 -8.44
N LEU A 464 17.34 25.75 -9.36
CA LEU A 464 18.78 25.94 -9.21
C LEU A 464 19.16 27.16 -10.05
N ARG A 465 19.60 28.25 -9.41
CA ARG A 465 19.84 29.56 -10.07
C ARG A 465 18.65 30.02 -10.92
N GLY A 466 17.42 29.82 -10.43
CA GLY A 466 16.19 30.21 -11.13
C GLY A 466 15.68 29.20 -12.18
N ARG A 467 16.41 28.10 -12.42
CA ARG A 467 16.08 27.06 -13.42
C ARG A 467 15.66 25.73 -12.80
N ASN A 468 14.49 25.21 -13.18
CA ASN A 468 13.97 23.93 -12.64
C ASN A 468 14.60 22.72 -13.34
N ASP A 469 14.80 22.83 -14.64
CA ASP A 469 15.55 21.91 -15.50
C ASP A 469 16.96 21.63 -14.97
N TRP A 470 17.75 22.65 -14.63
CA TRP A 470 19.08 22.45 -14.03
C TRP A 470 19.03 21.67 -12.72
N CYS A 471 18.04 21.95 -11.87
CA CYS A 471 17.82 21.20 -10.63
C CYS A 471 17.53 19.72 -10.92
N ARG A 472 16.77 19.44 -11.99
CA ARG A 472 16.47 18.07 -12.40
C ARG A 472 17.70 17.34 -12.91
N HIS A 473 18.42 17.93 -13.87
CA HIS A 473 19.67 17.39 -14.41
C HIS A 473 20.66 17.06 -13.30
N TYR A 474 20.87 18.01 -12.38
CA TYR A 474 21.74 17.83 -11.22
C TYR A 474 21.42 16.56 -10.45
N PHE A 475 20.16 16.41 -9.98
CA PHE A 475 19.86 15.30 -9.10
C PHE A 475 19.58 13.98 -9.80
N VAL A 476 19.07 14.00 -11.04
CA VAL A 476 18.96 12.79 -11.87
C VAL A 476 20.36 12.22 -12.10
N SER A 477 21.30 13.04 -12.57
CA SER A 477 22.69 12.62 -12.79
C SER A 477 23.38 12.16 -11.51
N ALA A 478 23.12 12.82 -10.38
CA ALA A 478 23.59 12.38 -9.06
C ALA A 478 23.09 10.97 -8.70
N ALA A 479 21.80 10.68 -8.88
CA ALA A 479 21.23 9.36 -8.61
C ALA A 479 21.80 8.29 -9.54
N LEU A 480 21.92 8.60 -10.83
CA LEU A 480 22.50 7.69 -11.83
C LEU A 480 23.95 7.34 -11.51
N ALA A 481 24.75 8.29 -11.03
CA ALA A 481 26.12 8.04 -10.60
C ALA A 481 26.19 7.04 -9.43
N LEU A 482 25.30 7.19 -8.43
CA LEU A 482 25.24 6.28 -7.27
C LEU A 482 24.80 4.87 -7.65
N VAL A 483 23.80 4.75 -8.54
CA VAL A 483 23.29 3.47 -9.01
C VAL A 483 24.29 2.78 -9.95
N SER A 484 24.94 3.53 -10.84
CA SER A 484 25.94 2.99 -11.79
C SER A 484 27.19 2.46 -11.10
N ASN A 485 27.65 3.13 -10.03
CA ASN A 485 28.81 2.68 -9.24
C ASN A 485 28.56 1.34 -8.53
N GLU A 486 27.30 0.89 -8.43
CA GLU A 486 26.93 -0.46 -7.97
C GLU A 486 26.93 -1.53 -9.06
N LYS A 487 27.49 -1.25 -10.25
CA LYS A 487 27.55 -2.12 -11.45
C LYS A 487 26.22 -2.26 -12.17
N LEU A 488 25.49 -1.15 -12.32
CA LEU A 488 24.23 -1.04 -13.07
C LEU A 488 24.31 -0.01 -14.22
N THR A 489 25.44 0.05 -14.92
CA THR A 489 25.76 1.05 -15.96
C THR A 489 24.72 1.15 -17.09
N ASP A 490 24.09 0.03 -17.49
CA ASP A 490 23.15 0.04 -18.62
C ASP A 490 21.80 0.68 -18.26
N GLN A 491 21.39 0.64 -16.98
CA GLN A 491 20.15 1.29 -16.53
C GLN A 491 20.28 2.81 -16.51
N ALA A 492 21.49 3.32 -16.27
CA ALA A 492 21.75 4.74 -16.31
C ALA A 492 21.71 5.30 -17.73
N GLY A 493 22.18 4.52 -18.72
CA GLY A 493 22.01 4.87 -20.14
C GLY A 493 20.53 5.00 -20.52
N LEU A 494 19.73 3.97 -20.22
CA LEU A 494 18.30 3.98 -20.56
C LEU A 494 17.50 5.06 -19.82
N PHE A 495 17.77 5.28 -18.53
CA PHE A 495 17.09 6.32 -17.76
C PHE A 495 17.45 7.72 -18.25
N LYS A 496 18.67 7.91 -18.76
CA LYS A 496 19.10 9.15 -19.40
C LYS A 496 18.35 9.36 -20.72
N GLU A 497 18.33 8.34 -21.59
CA GLU A 497 17.58 8.38 -22.85
C GLU A 497 16.08 8.68 -22.63
N GLU A 498 15.46 8.11 -21.60
CA GLU A 498 14.05 8.33 -21.28
C GLU A 498 13.79 9.70 -20.63
N SER A 499 14.72 10.21 -19.82
CA SER A 499 14.62 11.57 -19.23
C SER A 499 14.75 12.64 -20.32
N ASP A 500 15.69 12.48 -21.24
CA ASP A 500 15.92 13.38 -22.37
C ASP A 500 14.72 13.35 -23.36
N SER A 501 14.08 12.18 -23.51
CA SER A 501 12.86 12.03 -24.32
C SER A 501 11.64 12.77 -23.74
N ALA A 502 11.60 13.03 -22.43
CA ALA A 502 10.50 13.73 -21.78
C ALA A 502 10.57 15.27 -21.94
N GLU A 503 11.73 15.80 -22.34
CA GLU A 503 11.99 17.25 -22.41
C GLU A 503 11.84 17.82 -23.83
N GLY A 504 11.83 16.97 -24.86
CA GLY A 504 11.37 17.32 -26.20
C GLY A 504 12.31 18.28 -26.95
N GLY A 505 13.25 17.70 -27.72
CA GLY A 505 13.76 18.26 -28.99
C GLY A 505 14.27 19.71 -29.04
N SER A 506 14.66 20.34 -27.92
CA SER A 506 15.08 21.75 -27.87
C SER A 506 16.50 22.02 -28.40
N GLY A 507 17.23 20.98 -28.83
CA GLY A 507 18.65 21.07 -29.20
C GLY A 507 19.59 20.84 -28.00
N PHE A 508 20.88 20.66 -28.30
CA PHE A 508 21.94 20.41 -27.33
C PHE A 508 22.24 21.64 -26.45
N SER A 509 22.56 21.41 -25.18
CA SER A 509 22.76 22.45 -24.17
C SER A 509 23.99 22.16 -23.31
N PHE A 510 24.99 23.05 -23.35
CA PHE A 510 26.17 22.94 -22.50
C PHE A 510 25.87 23.28 -21.05
N SER A 511 24.81 24.05 -20.79
CA SER A 511 24.38 24.35 -19.42
C SER A 511 23.77 23.13 -18.72
N ASP A 512 22.99 22.32 -19.45
CA ASP A 512 22.42 21.08 -18.92
C ASP A 512 23.54 20.05 -18.73
N LEU A 513 24.51 20.01 -19.64
CA LEU A 513 25.70 19.18 -19.47
C LEU A 513 26.51 19.58 -18.23
N LEU A 514 26.67 20.87 -17.95
CA LEU A 514 27.30 21.32 -16.71
C LEU A 514 26.51 20.84 -15.49
N ALA A 515 25.18 20.99 -15.48
CA ALA A 515 24.34 20.51 -14.38
C ALA A 515 24.49 19.00 -14.15
N ASP A 516 24.52 18.21 -15.22
CA ASP A 516 24.77 16.77 -15.18
C ASP A 516 26.15 16.42 -14.57
N ARG A 517 27.20 17.12 -15.02
CA ARG A 517 28.57 16.92 -14.55
C ARG A 517 28.72 17.28 -13.09
N VAL A 518 28.12 18.39 -12.66
CA VAL A 518 28.12 18.83 -11.27
C VAL A 518 27.39 17.80 -10.39
N GLY A 519 26.19 17.37 -10.79
CA GLY A 519 25.41 16.37 -10.06
C GLY A 519 26.14 15.03 -9.88
N THR A 520 26.75 14.54 -10.96
CA THR A 520 27.60 13.33 -10.94
C THR A 520 28.76 13.48 -9.95
N THR A 521 29.49 14.60 -10.04
CA THR A 521 30.67 14.86 -9.22
C THR A 521 30.30 15.02 -7.74
N PHE A 522 29.19 15.68 -7.46
CA PHE A 522 28.62 15.81 -6.12
C PHE A 522 28.31 14.45 -5.49
N ALA A 523 27.61 13.57 -6.20
CA ALA A 523 27.29 12.24 -5.70
C ALA A 523 28.55 11.41 -5.39
N LEU A 524 29.53 11.43 -6.29
CA LEU A 524 30.79 10.71 -6.11
C LEU A 524 31.60 11.29 -4.95
N ALA A 525 31.73 12.61 -4.86
CA ALA A 525 32.43 13.28 -3.77
C ALA A 525 31.78 13.00 -2.41
N ALA A 526 30.45 12.98 -2.35
CA ALA A 526 29.69 12.73 -1.13
C ALA A 526 29.75 11.28 -0.62
N THR A 527 30.08 10.31 -1.48
CA THR A 527 29.94 8.87 -1.17
C THR A 527 31.22 8.04 -1.38
N ARG A 528 32.31 8.65 -1.85
CA ARG A 528 33.58 7.96 -2.19
C ARG A 528 34.12 7.08 -1.08
N ASP A 529 34.25 7.61 0.12
CA ASP A 529 34.70 6.91 1.31
C ASP A 529 34.19 7.61 2.57
N ARG A 530 34.44 7.00 3.75
CA ARG A 530 34.02 7.53 5.05
C ARG A 530 34.50 8.96 5.30
N GLN A 531 35.75 9.29 4.96
CA GLN A 531 36.33 10.60 5.25
C GLN A 531 35.75 11.67 4.31
N ALA A 532 35.60 11.35 3.03
CA ALA A 532 34.95 12.21 2.05
C ALA A 532 33.50 12.51 2.44
N ALA A 533 32.77 11.47 2.86
CA ALA A 533 31.39 11.58 3.29
C ALA A 533 31.21 12.49 4.51
N LEU A 534 32.06 12.34 5.54
CA LEU A 534 32.06 13.21 6.72
C LEU A 534 32.41 14.66 6.36
N LYS A 535 33.42 14.88 5.50
CA LYS A 535 33.76 16.23 5.01
C LYS A 535 32.60 16.88 4.26
N MET A 536 31.89 16.13 3.43
CA MET A 536 30.72 16.64 2.71
C MET A 536 29.59 17.01 3.67
N GLN A 537 29.35 16.17 4.69
CA GLN A 537 28.40 16.48 5.75
C GLN A 537 28.79 17.78 6.48
N ASP A 538 30.06 17.95 6.85
CA ASP A 538 30.52 19.17 7.53
C ASP A 538 30.42 20.43 6.66
N ARG A 539 30.62 20.30 5.34
CA ARG A 539 30.53 21.41 4.38
C ARG A 539 29.11 21.89 4.13
N LEU A 540 28.13 20.99 4.18
CA LEU A 540 26.74 21.28 3.78
C LEU A 540 25.79 21.40 4.98
N ALA A 541 26.11 20.75 6.10
CA ALA A 541 25.32 20.84 7.32
C ALA A 541 25.35 22.28 7.86
N GLY A 542 24.18 22.85 8.15
CA GLY A 542 24.06 24.21 8.70
C GLY A 542 23.93 25.33 7.66
N GLY A 543 23.86 25.00 6.37
CA GLY A 543 23.75 25.96 5.27
C GLY A 543 25.09 26.25 4.60
N PHE A 544 25.06 26.56 3.31
CA PHE A 544 26.24 26.77 2.49
C PHE A 544 25.96 27.79 1.38
N ASP A 545 27.01 28.37 0.81
CA ASP A 545 26.93 29.18 -0.41
C ASP A 545 26.85 28.26 -1.63
N LEU A 546 25.87 28.47 -2.51
CA LEU A 546 25.67 27.67 -3.71
C LEU A 546 26.93 27.52 -4.57
N ALA A 547 27.81 28.55 -4.62
CA ALA A 547 29.08 28.49 -5.34
C ALA A 547 29.99 27.34 -4.91
N LEU A 548 29.78 26.81 -3.69
CA LEU A 548 30.49 25.64 -3.16
C LEU A 548 30.24 24.38 -3.99
N ILE A 549 29.05 24.24 -4.57
CA ILE A 549 28.61 23.02 -5.26
C ILE A 549 28.03 23.27 -6.66
N PHE A 550 27.93 24.52 -7.12
CA PHE A 550 27.47 24.83 -8.48
C PHE A 550 28.10 26.13 -9.01
N PRO A 551 28.84 26.10 -10.13
CA PRO A 551 29.52 27.28 -10.65
C PRO A 551 28.58 28.20 -11.45
N GLU A 552 29.09 29.35 -11.89
CA GLU A 552 28.37 30.21 -12.85
C GLU A 552 28.23 29.51 -14.21
N ALA A 553 27.04 29.63 -14.80
CA ALA A 553 26.63 28.83 -15.96
C ALA A 553 25.78 29.61 -16.99
N ALA A 554 25.38 30.84 -16.70
CA ALA A 554 24.40 31.60 -17.48
C ALA A 554 24.88 32.01 -18.88
N ASP A 555 26.18 31.95 -19.14
CA ASP A 555 26.85 32.30 -20.40
C ASP A 555 27.18 31.07 -21.27
N LEU A 556 26.81 29.86 -20.84
CA LEU A 556 27.04 28.66 -21.63
C LEU A 556 26.07 28.58 -22.83
N PRO A 557 26.52 28.11 -24.01
CA PRO A 557 25.64 27.96 -25.17
C PRO A 557 24.54 26.91 -24.97
N GLU A 558 23.32 27.21 -25.43
CA GLU A 558 22.13 26.36 -25.28
C GLU A 558 21.29 26.37 -26.56
N GLY A 559 20.43 25.36 -26.70
CA GLY A 559 19.48 25.27 -27.81
C GLY A 559 20.12 25.02 -29.17
N ILE A 560 21.30 24.37 -29.19
CA ILE A 560 22.10 24.13 -30.39
C ILE A 560 21.46 22.98 -31.19
N PRO A 561 20.96 23.20 -32.42
CA PRO A 561 20.44 22.12 -33.24
C PRO A 561 21.53 21.10 -33.60
N ASP A 562 21.18 19.83 -33.81
CA ASP A 562 22.14 18.77 -34.16
C ASP A 562 23.01 19.11 -35.38
N ALA A 563 22.42 19.77 -36.39
CA ALA A 563 23.15 20.22 -37.57
C ALA A 563 24.22 21.26 -37.22
N GLU A 564 23.92 22.20 -36.33
CA GLU A 564 24.86 23.23 -35.85
C GLU A 564 25.92 22.63 -34.92
N LEU A 565 25.54 21.69 -34.05
CA LEU A 565 26.48 20.92 -33.23
C LEU A 565 27.49 20.18 -34.13
N GLN A 566 27.03 19.60 -35.23
CA GLN A 566 27.89 18.92 -36.18
C GLN A 566 28.77 19.89 -36.98
N SER A 567 28.22 20.99 -37.49
CA SER A 567 28.94 21.91 -38.37
C SER A 567 29.90 22.85 -37.63
N GLU A 568 29.49 23.39 -36.48
CA GLU A 568 30.27 24.39 -35.74
C GLU A 568 31.13 23.79 -34.64
N TYR A 569 30.64 22.74 -33.97
CA TYR A 569 31.33 22.10 -32.86
C TYR A 569 32.09 20.82 -33.27
N GLY A 570 31.82 20.30 -34.46
CA GLY A 570 32.40 19.05 -34.98
C GLY A 570 31.78 17.79 -34.38
N GLY A 571 30.57 17.89 -33.83
CA GLY A 571 29.93 16.84 -33.04
C GLY A 571 30.65 16.57 -31.72
N ALA A 572 30.31 15.47 -31.04
CA ALA A 572 30.88 15.13 -29.72
C ALA A 572 32.41 14.91 -29.72
N GLY A 573 33.03 14.71 -30.91
CA GLY A 573 34.47 14.53 -31.07
C GLY A 573 35.24 15.76 -31.54
N GLY A 574 34.56 16.87 -31.86
CA GLY A 574 35.22 18.04 -32.46
C GLY A 574 35.96 18.92 -31.45
N GLU A 575 36.97 19.65 -31.93
CA GLU A 575 37.84 20.47 -31.07
C GLU A 575 37.07 21.54 -30.29
N ARG A 576 36.09 22.19 -30.93
CA ARG A 576 35.29 23.24 -30.28
C ARG A 576 34.31 22.68 -29.25
N TYR A 577 33.76 21.49 -29.48
CA TYR A 577 33.02 20.75 -28.45
C TYR A 577 33.92 20.45 -27.25
N GLN A 578 35.09 19.87 -27.48
CA GLN A 578 36.05 19.52 -26.42
C GLN A 578 36.56 20.75 -25.67
N ALA A 579 36.72 21.90 -26.33
CA ALA A 579 37.04 23.16 -25.68
C ALA A 579 35.94 23.60 -24.68
N MET A 580 34.66 23.40 -25.03
CA MET A 580 33.55 23.67 -24.11
C MET A 580 33.50 22.66 -22.96
N ILE A 581 33.79 21.38 -23.21
CA ILE A 581 33.95 20.40 -22.13
C ILE A 581 35.07 20.82 -21.16
N ALA A 582 36.24 21.22 -21.70
CA ALA A 582 37.34 21.68 -20.88
C ALA A 582 36.98 22.93 -20.05
N GLU A 583 36.20 23.85 -20.61
CA GLU A 583 35.69 25.01 -19.89
C GLU A 583 34.71 24.62 -18.78
N ILE A 584 33.81 23.67 -19.02
CA ILE A 584 32.91 23.09 -18.01
C ILE A 584 33.72 22.47 -16.86
N GLU A 585 34.73 21.66 -17.18
CA GLU A 585 35.60 21.04 -16.16
C GLU A 585 36.40 22.09 -15.38
N ARG A 586 36.89 23.14 -16.04
CA ARG A 586 37.59 24.26 -15.40
C ARG A 586 36.68 24.98 -14.40
N ARG A 587 35.41 25.21 -14.75
CA ARG A 587 34.41 25.81 -13.85
C ARG A 587 34.07 24.87 -12.70
N LEU A 588 33.87 23.59 -12.97
CA LEU A 588 33.61 22.59 -11.94
C LEU A 588 34.74 22.52 -10.90
N ALA A 589 35.99 22.67 -11.33
CA ALA A 589 37.15 22.66 -10.44
C ALA A 589 37.19 23.85 -9.46
N THR A 590 36.45 24.94 -9.70
CA THR A 590 36.37 26.06 -8.74
C THR A 590 35.41 25.78 -7.58
N CYS A 591 34.53 24.79 -7.71
CA CYS A 591 33.63 24.35 -6.65
C CYS A 591 34.39 23.57 -5.58
N ALA A 592 34.91 24.29 -4.58
CA ALA A 592 35.68 23.73 -3.47
C ALA A 592 34.95 22.63 -2.67
N GLY A 593 33.61 22.58 -2.76
CA GLY A 593 32.80 21.53 -2.16
C GLY A 593 32.93 20.18 -2.85
N LEU A 594 33.23 20.18 -4.15
CA LEU A 594 33.23 19.01 -5.02
C LEU A 594 34.64 18.45 -5.27
N THR A 595 35.68 19.26 -5.06
CA THR A 595 37.06 18.81 -5.17
C THR A 595 37.49 18.01 -3.94
N GLY A 596 38.13 16.87 -4.18
CA GLY A 596 38.84 16.11 -3.15
C GLY A 596 40.06 16.89 -2.63
N PRO A 597 40.62 16.56 -1.45
CA PRO A 597 41.95 17.03 -1.10
C PRO A 597 43.01 16.51 -2.08
#